data_AF-A0A396GWJ6-F1
#
_entry.id   AF-A0A396GWJ6-F1
#
_cell.length_a   1.000
_cell.length_b   1.000
_cell.length_c   1.000
_cell.angle_alpha   90.00
_cell.angle_beta   90.00
_cell.angle_gamma   90.00
#
_symmetry.space_group_name_H-M   'P 1'
#
loop_
_entity.id
_entity.type
_entity.pdbx_description
1 polymer ?
#
loop_
_entity_poly.entity_id
_entity_poly.type
_entity_poly.pdbx_seq_one_letter_code
_entity_poly.pdbx_strand_id
1 'polypeptide(L)'
;MGNNEHLEYVFVPLGLLVFFLYHAWLLFTILREPHRTVIGLNAESRIQWVHAMMSDPSKNGVLAIQTIRNNIMASTLLSTTAITLSSLIGIFASSSWSSDDTSSSILQTF
;
A
#
# COMPACT_ATOMS: atom_id res chain seq x y z
N MET A 1 0.51 -35.24 11.83
CA MET A 1 -0.47 -34.14 11.84
C MET A 1 -0.16 -33.28 13.06
N GLY A 2 0.80 -32.35 12.97
CA GLY A 2 1.25 -31.61 14.17
C GLY A 2 2.50 -30.73 14.04
N ASN A 3 3.25 -30.77 12.93
CA ASN A 3 4.52 -30.02 12.82
C ASN A 3 4.34 -28.67 12.09
N ASN A 4 3.40 -28.60 11.14
CA ASN A 4 3.23 -27.43 10.27
C ASN A 4 2.41 -26.31 10.93
N GLU A 5 1.41 -26.68 11.76
CA GLU A 5 0.55 -25.73 12.47
C GLU A 5 1.37 -24.85 13.43
N HIS A 6 2.41 -25.41 14.05
CA HIS A 6 3.29 -24.66 14.96
C HIS A 6 4.22 -23.69 14.22
N LEU A 7 4.60 -24.00 12.98
CA LEU A 7 5.39 -23.11 12.13
C LEU A 7 4.54 -21.95 11.62
N GLU A 8 3.31 -22.22 11.16
CA GLU A 8 2.35 -21.22 10.71
C GLU A 8 2.00 -20.24 11.84
N TYR A 9 1.77 -20.76 13.05
CA TYR A 9 1.43 -19.95 14.22
C TYR A 9 2.57 -19.01 14.67
N VAL A 10 3.82 -19.32 14.34
CA VAL A 10 4.98 -18.48 14.66
C VAL A 10 5.30 -17.50 13.51
N PHE A 11 5.14 -17.92 12.25
CA PHE A 11 5.40 -17.08 11.09
C PHE A 11 4.42 -15.90 10.96
N VAL A 12 3.13 -16.11 11.30
CA VAL A 12 2.10 -15.07 11.24
C VAL A 12 2.41 -13.89 12.17
N PRO A 13 2.63 -14.06 13.49
CA PRO A 13 2.96 -12.96 14.38
C PRO A 13 4.35 -12.38 14.09
N LEU A 14 5.31 -13.19 13.65
CA LEU A 14 6.64 -12.70 13.25
C LEU A 14 6.54 -11.75 12.04
N GLY A 15 5.79 -12.14 11.00
CA GLY A 15 5.56 -11.32 9.82
C GLY A 15 4.84 -10.01 10.16
N LEU A 16 3.81 -10.07 11.02
CA LEU A 16 3.14 -8.88 11.54
C LEU A 16 4.09 -7.98 12.34
N LEU A 17 4.94 -8.56 13.18
CA LEU A 17 5.89 -7.81 14.00
C LEU A 17 6.92 -7.07 13.12
N VAL A 18 7.46 -7.72 12.08
CA VAL A 18 8.35 -7.07 11.11
C VAL A 18 7.61 -5.98 10.33
N PHE A 19 6.36 -6.22 9.93
CA PHE A 19 5.53 -5.25 9.22
C PHE A 19 5.27 -3.99 10.08
N PHE A 20 4.89 -4.17 11.34
CA PHE A 20 4.68 -3.09 12.30
C PHE A 20 5.98 -2.38 12.64
N LEU A 21 7.09 -3.09 12.86
CA LEU A 21 8.40 -2.47 13.11
C LEU A 21 8.87 -1.66 11.92
N TYR A 22 8.73 -2.17 10.69
CA TYR A 22 9.09 -1.44 9.49
C TYR A 22 8.25 -0.17 9.34
N HIS A 23 6.93 -0.27 9.47
CA HIS A 23 6.04 0.89 9.37
C HIS A 23 6.23 1.87 10.52
N ALA A 24 6.45 1.40 11.75
CA ALA A 24 6.72 2.25 12.90
C ALA A 24 8.10 2.92 12.78
N TRP A 25 9.13 2.22 12.31
CA TRP A 25 10.45 2.80 12.05
C TRP A 25 10.41 3.81 10.91
N LEU A 26 9.68 3.50 9.83
CA LEU A 26 9.43 4.42 8.73
C LEU A 26 8.68 5.66 9.22
N LEU A 27 7.58 5.48 9.96
CA LEU A 27 6.78 6.57 10.54
C LEU A 27 7.59 7.40 11.54
N PHE A 28 8.40 6.76 12.37
CA PHE A 28 9.25 7.42 13.36
C PHE A 28 10.39 8.19 12.72
N THR A 29 11.00 7.63 11.67
CA THR A 29 12.01 8.31 10.85
C THR A 29 11.40 9.53 10.14
N ILE A 30 10.17 9.40 9.65
CA ILE A 30 9.39 10.50 9.05
C ILE A 30 9.07 11.60 10.06
N LEU A 31 8.77 11.26 11.31
CA LEU A 31 8.34 12.21 12.35
C LEU A 31 9.50 12.86 13.12
N ARG A 32 10.63 12.17 13.31
CA ARG A 32 11.69 12.59 14.25
C ARG A 32 12.82 13.41 13.61
N GLU A 33 13.05 13.30 12.30
CA GLU A 33 14.06 14.09 11.57
C GLU A 33 13.50 14.70 10.26
N PRO A 34 12.69 15.77 10.34
CA PRO A 34 12.09 16.41 9.18
C PRO A 34 13.08 17.21 8.30
N HIS A 35 14.33 17.41 8.71
CA HIS A 35 15.28 18.22 7.91
C HIS A 35 16.30 17.41 7.09
N ARG A 36 16.47 16.11 7.36
CA ARG A 36 17.43 15.24 6.63
C ARG A 36 16.76 14.14 5.80
N THR A 37 15.44 14.01 5.88
CA THR A 37 14.69 13.02 5.12
C THR A 37 13.90 13.69 4.00
N VAL A 38 13.84 13.04 2.83
CA VAL A 38 13.18 13.54 1.60
C VAL A 38 11.72 13.95 1.84
N ILE A 39 11.10 13.38 2.86
CA ILE A 39 9.70 13.57 3.24
C ILE A 39 9.47 14.89 3.98
N GLY A 40 10.42 15.36 4.78
CA GLY A 40 10.30 16.65 5.44
C GLY A 40 10.64 17.83 4.51
N LEU A 41 11.56 17.65 3.55
CA LEU A 41 11.72 18.54 2.39
C LEU A 41 10.44 18.64 1.56
N ASN A 42 9.73 17.52 1.37
CA ASN A 42 8.44 17.49 0.68
C ASN A 42 7.33 18.20 1.48
N ALA A 43 7.37 18.14 2.81
CA ALA A 43 6.44 18.88 3.68
C ALA A 43 6.71 20.39 3.67
N GLU A 44 7.97 20.81 3.81
CA GLU A 44 8.40 22.21 3.65
C GLU A 44 8.03 22.75 2.26
N SER A 45 8.32 21.99 1.20
CA SER A 45 7.95 22.37 -0.17
C SER A 45 6.45 22.53 -0.34
N ARG A 46 5.62 21.69 0.31
CA ARG A 46 4.17 21.84 0.33
C ARG A 46 3.72 23.10 1.05
N ILE A 47 4.30 23.40 2.21
CA ILE A 47 3.98 24.61 2.98
C ILE A 47 4.36 25.86 2.19
N GLN A 48 5.58 25.91 1.65
CA GLN A 48 6.03 27.01 0.79
C GLN A 48 5.17 27.14 -0.48
N TRP A 49 4.77 26.03 -1.10
CA TRP A 49 3.86 26.04 -2.24
C TRP A 49 2.49 26.61 -1.87
N VAL A 50 1.91 26.24 -0.72
CA VAL A 50 0.65 26.83 -0.25
C VAL A 50 0.81 28.32 0.00
N HIS A 51 1.91 28.77 0.60
CA HIS A 51 2.17 30.20 0.80
C HIS A 51 2.30 30.95 -0.53
N ALA A 52 3.04 30.42 -1.51
CA ALA A 52 3.16 30.97 -2.86
C ALA A 52 1.85 30.93 -3.67
N MET A 53 0.95 30.02 -3.30
CA MET A 53 -0.39 29.89 -3.88
C MET A 53 -1.35 30.91 -3.26
N MET A 54 -1.20 31.21 -1.98
CA MET A 54 -1.98 32.22 -1.24
C MET A 54 -1.51 33.66 -1.48
N SER A 55 -0.28 33.88 -1.95
CA SER A 55 0.23 35.22 -2.25
C SER A 55 -0.48 35.89 -3.42
N ASP A 56 -0.89 35.12 -4.44
CA ASP A 56 -1.63 35.61 -5.60
C ASP A 56 -2.81 34.69 -5.99
N PRO A 57 -3.92 34.71 -5.24
CA PRO A 57 -5.04 33.77 -5.45
C PRO A 57 -5.72 33.92 -6.82
N SER A 58 -5.73 35.14 -7.38
CA SER A 58 -6.42 35.46 -8.63
C SER A 58 -5.79 34.82 -9.87
N LYS A 59 -4.46 34.63 -9.87
CA LYS A 59 -3.74 33.95 -10.95
C LYS A 59 -3.45 32.50 -10.64
N ASN A 60 -3.11 32.19 -9.39
CA ASN A 60 -2.62 30.87 -9.05
C ASN A 60 -3.79 29.90 -8.81
N GLY A 61 -5.00 30.39 -8.51
CA GLY A 61 -6.21 29.60 -8.16
C GLY A 61 -6.44 28.35 -9.02
N VAL A 62 -6.37 28.51 -10.34
CA VAL A 62 -6.57 27.41 -11.31
C VAL A 62 -5.48 26.35 -11.20
N LEU A 63 -4.22 26.76 -10.97
CA LEU A 63 -3.10 25.84 -10.81
C LEU A 63 -3.26 24.96 -9.57
N ALA A 64 -3.70 25.51 -8.42
CA ALA A 64 -3.96 24.67 -7.24
C ALA A 64 -5.07 23.65 -7.48
N ILE A 65 -6.19 24.07 -8.07
CA ILE A 65 -7.30 23.16 -8.37
C ILE A 65 -6.84 22.03 -9.29
N GLN A 66 -6.01 22.35 -10.28
CA GLN A 66 -5.43 21.36 -11.18
C GLN A 66 -4.50 20.39 -10.46
N THR A 67 -3.63 20.87 -9.57
CA THR A 67 -2.76 20.04 -8.75
C THR A 67 -3.56 19.08 -7.86
N ILE A 68 -4.63 19.56 -7.23
CA ILE A 68 -5.52 18.74 -6.40
C ILE A 68 -6.18 17.65 -7.25
N ARG A 69 -6.74 17.99 -8.41
CA ARG A 69 -7.38 17.02 -9.31
C ARG A 69 -6.40 15.97 -9.82
N ASN A 70 -5.16 16.34 -10.13
CA ASN A 70 -4.13 15.40 -10.56
C ASN A 70 -3.82 14.37 -9.46
N ASN A 71 -3.69 14.82 -8.22
CA ASN A 71 -3.44 13.93 -7.08
C ASN A 71 -4.62 12.98 -6.82
N ILE A 72 -5.85 13.51 -6.80
CA ILE A 72 -7.05 12.69 -6.63
C ILE A 72 -7.15 11.66 -7.75
N MET A 73 -6.93 12.05 -9.00
CA MET A 73 -6.94 11.13 -10.15
C MET A 73 -5.86 10.06 -10.02
N ALA A 74 -4.63 10.43 -9.67
CA ALA A 74 -3.55 9.45 -9.47
C ALA A 74 -3.91 8.44 -8.37
N SER A 75 -4.48 8.90 -7.26
CA SER A 75 -4.90 8.04 -6.15
C SER A 75 -6.07 7.14 -6.55
N THR A 76 -7.07 7.63 -7.26
CA THR A 76 -8.21 6.79 -7.69
C THR A 76 -7.79 5.79 -8.76
N LEU A 77 -6.91 6.18 -9.69
CA LEU A 77 -6.32 5.24 -10.65
C LEU A 77 -5.57 4.13 -9.93
N LEU A 78 -4.67 4.47 -8.99
CA LEU A 78 -3.96 3.46 -8.21
C LEU A 78 -4.91 2.58 -7.39
N SER A 79 -5.97 3.15 -6.81
CA SER A 79 -7.01 2.39 -6.11
C SER A 79 -7.71 1.40 -7.03
N THR A 80 -8.09 1.81 -8.25
CA THR A 80 -8.70 0.89 -9.21
C THR A 80 -7.73 -0.20 -9.62
N THR A 81 -6.45 0.13 -9.85
CA THR A 81 -5.40 -0.86 -10.11
C THR A 81 -5.26 -1.84 -8.95
N ALA A 82 -5.24 -1.37 -7.70
CA ALA A 82 -5.17 -2.23 -6.53
C ALA A 82 -6.37 -3.19 -6.46
N ILE A 83 -7.59 -2.69 -6.68
CA ILE A 83 -8.81 -3.52 -6.73
C ILE A 83 -8.71 -4.56 -7.85
N THR A 84 -8.27 -4.17 -9.05
CA THR A 84 -8.08 -5.07 -10.19
C THR A 84 -7.05 -6.16 -9.87
N LEU A 85 -5.91 -5.80 -9.27
CA LEU A 85 -4.89 -6.76 -8.85
C LEU A 85 -5.40 -7.69 -7.77
N SER A 86 -6.14 -7.19 -6.78
CA SER A 86 -6.78 -8.00 -5.73
C SER A 86 -7.80 -8.99 -6.29
N SER A 87 -8.59 -8.59 -7.28
CA SER A 87 -9.52 -9.51 -7.97
C SER A 87 -8.77 -10.56 -8.77
N LEU A 88 -7.72 -10.16 -9.49
CA LEU A 88 -6.93 -11.05 -10.33
C LEU A 88 -6.22 -12.13 -9.50
N ILE A 89 -5.57 -11.75 -8.39
CA ILE A 89 -4.92 -12.72 -7.49
C ILE A 89 -5.94 -13.66 -6.86
N GLY A 90 -7.13 -13.19 -6.51
CA GLY A 90 -8.20 -14.03 -5.97
C GLY A 90 -8.64 -15.12 -6.95
N ILE A 91 -8.77 -14.77 -8.24
CA ILE A 91 -9.12 -15.72 -9.30
C ILE A 91 -8.00 -16.75 -9.49
N PHE A 92 -6.74 -16.32 -9.60
CA PHE A 92 -5.61 -17.23 -9.78
C PHE A 92 -5.41 -18.17 -8.58
N ALA A 93 -5.57 -17.67 -7.35
CA ALA A 93 -5.50 -18.49 -6.15
C ALA A 93 -6.64 -19.53 -6.11
N SER A 94 -7.87 -19.10 -6.43
CA SER A 94 -9.04 -19.99 -6.47
C SER A 94 -8.91 -21.09 -7.53
N SER A 95 -8.39 -20.77 -8.72
CA SER A 95 -8.14 -21.78 -9.76
C SER A 95 -7.08 -22.78 -9.34
N SER A 96 -6.02 -22.34 -8.65
CA SER A 96 -4.96 -23.22 -8.16
C SER A 96 -5.48 -24.23 -7.14
N TRP A 97 -6.27 -23.78 -6.17
CA TRP A 97 -6.83 -24.68 -5.15
C TRP A 97 -7.82 -25.68 -5.75
N SER A 98 -8.66 -25.26 -6.70
CA SER A 98 -9.61 -26.17 -7.37
C SER A 98 -8.92 -27.29 -8.15
N SER A 99 -7.76 -27.01 -8.77
CA SER A 99 -6.97 -28.03 -9.47
C SER A 99 -6.35 -29.07 -8.53
N ASP A 100 -5.92 -28.67 -7.33
CA ASP A 100 -5.36 -29.59 -6.32
C ASP A 100 -6.45 -30.48 -5.66
N ASP A 101 -7.64 -29.92 -5.36
CA ASP A 101 -8.76 -30.69 -4.82
C ASP A 101 -9.30 -31.73 -5.82
N THR A 102 -9.31 -31.39 -7.13
CA THR A 102 -9.72 -32.33 -8.18
C THR A 102 -8.69 -33.44 -8.39
N SER A 103 -7.40 -33.12 -8.28
CA SER A 103 -6.31 -34.11 -8.44
C SER A 103 -6.25 -35.07 -7.25
N SER A 104 -6.45 -34.58 -6.02
CA SER A 104 -6.44 -35.41 -4.81
C SER A 104 -7.65 -36.35 -4.72
N SER A 105 -8.82 -35.94 -5.21
CA SER A 105 -10.01 -36.79 -5.26
C SER A 105 -9.88 -37.93 -6.28
N ILE A 106 -9.30 -37.69 -7.47
CA ILE A 106 -9.10 -38.74 -8.49
C ILE A 106 -8.11 -39.83 -8.03
N LEU A 107 -7.10 -39.48 -7.23
CA LEU A 107 -6.12 -40.45 -6.70
C LEU A 107 -6.65 -41.30 -5.54
N GLN A 108 -7.80 -40.97 -4.94
CA GLN A 108 -8.43 -41.77 -3.88
C GLN A 108 -9.49 -42.76 -4.41
N THR A 109 -9.91 -42.62 -5.66
CA THR A 109 -10.94 -43.46 -6.30
C THR A 109 -10.37 -44.67 -7.05
N PHE A 110 -9.05 -44.89 -7.00
CA PHE A 110 -8.33 -46.07 -7.49
C PHE A 110 -7.53 -46.70 -6.34
#